data_AF-A0A3B9YV45-F1
#
_entry.id   AF-A0A3B9YV45-F1
#
_cell.length_a   1.000
_cell.length_b   1.000
_cell.length_c   1.000
_cell.angle_alpha   90.00
_cell.angle_beta   90.00
_cell.angle_gamma   90.00
#
_symmetry.space_group_name_H-M   'P 1'
#
loop_
_entity.id
_entity.type
_entity.pdbx_description
1 polymer ?
#
loop_
_entity_poly.entity_id
_entity_poly.type
_entity_poly.pdbx_seq_one_letter_code
_entity_poly.pdbx_strand_id
1 'polypeptide(L)' 'NKRGLGDSIEQKRDAGLNAKDRKVVVIGGGDTAMDCVRTAVRQGAAKVTCLYRR' A
#
# COMPACT_ATOMS: atom_id res chain seq x y z
N ASN A 1 0.68 -1.57 -5.67
CA ASN A 1 1.55 -2.13 -6.72
C ASN A 1 0.97 -3.40 -7.32
N LYS A 2 -0.04 -3.29 -8.18
CA LYS A 2 -0.61 -4.45 -8.88
C LYS A 2 0.25 -4.78 -10.10
N ARG A 3 1.03 -5.85 -9.98
CA ARG A 3 1.63 -6.60 -11.10
C ARG A 3 1.69 -8.10 -10.77
N GLY A 4 0.62 -8.70 -10.23
CA GLY A 4 0.74 -10.10 -9.77
C GLY A 4 -0.49 -11.01 -9.69
N LEU A 5 -1.73 -10.56 -9.92
CA LEU A 5 -2.92 -11.38 -9.61
C LEU A 5 -4.05 -11.28 -10.64
N GLY A 6 -3.74 -11.12 -11.94
CA GLY A 6 -4.71 -11.31 -13.02
C GLY A 6 -5.88 -10.32 -13.11
N ASP A 7 -6.00 -9.35 -12.21
CA ASP A 7 -7.06 -8.34 -12.27
C ASP A 7 -6.95 -7.46 -13.53
N SER A 8 -8.05 -7.36 -14.30
CA SER A 8 -8.22 -6.38 -15.38
C SER A 8 -8.34 -4.97 -14.79
N ILE A 9 -7.20 -4.33 -14.58
CA ILE A 9 -7.17 -2.92 -14.18
C ILE A 9 -7.35 -2.10 -15.47
N GLU A 10 -8.43 -1.32 -15.56
CA GLU A 10 -8.49 -0.23 -16.54
C GLU A 10 -7.35 0.74 -16.23
N GLN A 11 -6.30 0.64 -17.03
CA GLN A 11 -5.07 1.43 -16.88
C GLN A 11 -5.35 2.87 -17.34
N LYS A 12 -6.00 3.67 -16.49
CA LYS A 12 -5.73 5.11 -16.50
C LYS A 12 -4.26 5.27 -16.15
N ARG A 13 -3.43 5.58 -17.16
CA ARG A 13 -1.97 5.67 -17.07
C ARG A 13 -1.46 6.64 -15.98
N ASP A 14 -2.35 7.44 -15.40
CA ASP A 14 -2.08 8.39 -14.30
C ASP A 14 -2.72 8.04 -12.95
N ALA A 15 -3.46 6.93 -12.82
CA ALA A 15 -4.10 6.56 -11.56
C ALA A 15 -3.12 5.90 -10.56
N GLY A 16 -2.00 6.59 -10.27
CA GLY A 16 -1.05 6.35 -9.17
C GLY A 16 -0.90 4.90 -8.71
N LEU A 17 0.07 4.16 -9.23
CA LEU A 17 0.44 2.88 -8.62
C LEU A 17 1.21 3.07 -7.29
N ASN A 18 1.60 4.31 -6.97
CA ASN A 18 2.27 4.71 -5.74
C ASN A 18 1.28 5.04 -4.60
N ALA A 19 1.78 5.06 -3.37
CA ALA A 19 0.99 5.41 -2.20
C ALA A 19 0.87 6.93 -1.96
N LYS A 20 1.44 7.78 -2.82
CA LYS A 20 1.51 9.23 -2.61
C LYS A 20 0.12 9.83 -2.41
N ASP A 21 -0.04 10.61 -1.35
CA ASP A 21 -1.28 11.30 -0.97
C ASP A 21 -2.48 10.35 -0.73
N ARG A 22 -2.22 9.04 -0.54
CA ARG A 22 -3.26 8.03 -0.28
C ARG A 22 -3.29 7.59 1.17
N LYS A 23 -4.47 7.10 1.59
CA LYS A 23 -4.67 6.40 2.85
C LYS A 23 -4.36 4.92 2.64
N VAL A 24 -3.39 4.38 3.36
CA VAL A 24 -2.93 2.99 3.28
C VAL A 24 -3.25 2.26 4.57
N VAL A 25 -3.80 1.05 4.47
CA VAL A 25 -3.98 0.14 5.60
C VAL A 25 -3.14 -1.11 5.35
N VAL A 26 -2.30 -1.47 6.32
CA VAL A 26 -1.52 -2.71 6.33
C VAL A 26 -2.16 -3.65 7.33
N ILE A 27 -2.46 -4.88 6.91
CA ILE A 27 -3.07 -5.90 7.77
C ILE A 27 -2.02 -6.94 8.13
N GLY A 28 -1.71 -7.07 9.42
CA GLY A 28 -0.64 -7.92 9.94
C GLY A 28 0.34 -7.14 10.83
N GLY A 29 1.10 -7.84 11.67
CA GLY A 29 1.99 -7.21 12.68
C GLY A 29 3.42 -7.77 12.70
N GLY A 30 3.81 -8.59 11.72
CA GLY A 30 5.18 -9.09 11.60
C GLY A 30 6.11 -8.15 10.83
N ASP A 31 7.37 -8.53 10.65
CA ASP A 31 8.37 -7.74 9.92
C ASP A 31 7.93 -7.35 8.51
N THR A 32 7.32 -8.27 7.76
CA THR A 32 6.80 -7.99 6.42
C THR A 32 5.75 -6.88 6.43
N ALA A 33 4.88 -6.85 7.45
CA ALA A 33 3.90 -5.78 7.59
C ALA A 33 4.59 -4.43 7.87
N MET A 34 5.62 -4.43 8.72
CA MET A 34 6.40 -3.23 9.00
C MET A 34 7.18 -2.72 7.78
N ASP A 35 7.67 -3.60 6.91
CA ASP A 35 8.28 -3.23 5.64
C ASP A 35 7.28 -2.59 4.68
N CYS A 36 6.05 -3.11 4.61
CA CYS A 36 4.97 -2.49 3.86
C CYS A 36 4.61 -1.10 4.41
N VAL A 37 4.54 -0.94 5.75
CA VAL A 37 4.28 0.36 6.40
C VAL A 37 5.39 1.36 6.03
N ARG A 38 6.67 0.99 6.20
CA ARG A 38 7.81 1.86 5.86
C ARG A 38 7.81 2.24 4.39
N THR A 39 7.49 1.30 3.51
CA THR A 39 7.41 1.55 2.07
C THR A 39 6.31 2.55 1.74
N ALA A 40 5.12 2.41 2.34
CA ALA A 40 4.02 3.33 2.13
C ALA A 40 4.35 4.76 2.61
N VAL A 41 5.02 4.89 3.76
CA VAL A 41 5.50 6.19 4.27
C VAL A 41 6.52 6.80 3.30
N ARG A 42 7.52 6.03 2.86
CA ARG A 42 8.54 6.50 1.90
C ARG A 42 7.96 6.92 0.55
N GLN A 43 6.84 6.32 0.15
CA GLN A 43 6.10 6.70 -1.05
C GLN A 43 5.24 7.96 -0.88
N GLY A 44 5.21 8.57 0.31
CA GLY A 44 4.47 9.80 0.59
C GLY A 44 3.00 9.59 0.89
N ALA A 45 2.62 8.47 1.51
CA ALA A 45 1.24 8.24 1.91
C ALA A 45 0.73 9.32 2.87
N ALA A 46 -0.49 9.81 2.63
CA ALA A 46 -1.15 10.79 3.49
C ALA A 46 -1.44 10.24 4.89
N LYS A 47 -1.72 8.93 4.98
CA LYS A 47 -1.90 8.23 6.26
C LYS A 47 -1.62 6.75 6.08
N VAL A 48 -0.87 6.15 7.00
CA VAL A 48 -0.64 4.70 7.05
C VAL A 48 -1.17 4.17 8.38
N THR A 49 -2.01 3.14 8.33
CA THR A 49 -2.56 2.47 9.52
C THR A 49 -2.16 1.00 9.50
N CYS A 50 -1.52 0.53 10.58
CA CYS A 50 -1.21 -0.88 10.76
C CYS A 50 -2.32 -1.52 11.61
N LEU A 51 -3.08 -2.44 11.04
CA LEU A 51 -4.14 -3.18 11.70
C LEU A 51 -3.63 -4.60 11.96
N TYR A 52 -3.58 -5.00 13.22
CA TYR A 52 -3.25 -6.37 13.60
C TYR A 52 -4.21 -6.83 14.70
N ARG A 53 -4.39 -8.16 14.79
CA ARG A 53 -5.47 -8.79 15.57
C ARG A 53 -5.11 -9.13 17.02
N ARG A 54 -4.04 -8.57 17.57
CA ARG A 54 -3.53 -8.99 18.89
C ARG A 54 -3.83 -7.94 19.93
#